data_AF-A2DT61-F1
#
_entry.id   AF-A2DT61-F1
#
_cell.length_a   1.000
_cell.length_b   1.000
_cell.length_c   1.000
_cell.angle_alpha   90.00
_cell.angle_beta   90.00
_cell.angle_gamma   90.00
#
_symmetry.space_group_name_H-M   'P 1'
#
loop_
_entity.id
_entity.type
_entity.pdbx_description
1 polymer ?
#
loop_
_entity_poly.entity_id
_entity_poly.type
_entity_poly.pdbx_seq_one_letter_code
_entity_poly.pdbx_strand_id
1 'polypeptide(L)'
;MRRRKYYDDYSSSDDEHRRKKTKRGDGTEAARVRKRLANFDSERCIAWIEIQKRFGSGITHSELKSIAQVICEHQREPHLKLDRDASRDNRVLLKWFTENWSIIEPHLKILHYAILKRES
;
A
#
# COMPACT_ATOMS: atom_id res chain seq x y z
N MET A 1 -1.26 -68.96 -18.59
CA MET A 1 -0.05 -68.16 -18.30
C MET A 1 0.38 -67.39 -19.56
N ARG A 2 0.95 -66.19 -19.36
CA ARG A 2 1.61 -65.28 -20.33
C ARG A 2 0.70 -64.42 -21.23
N ARG A 3 0.22 -63.32 -20.66
CA ARG A 3 -0.23 -62.13 -21.40
C ARG A 3 1.00 -61.40 -21.95
N ARG A 4 1.10 -61.32 -23.28
CA ARG A 4 2.17 -60.65 -24.03
C ARG A 4 1.84 -59.16 -24.16
N LYS A 5 2.90 -58.35 -24.02
CA LYS A 5 2.99 -56.89 -24.09
C LYS A 5 2.40 -56.31 -25.37
N TYR A 6 1.84 -55.10 -25.31
CA TYR A 6 2.36 -53.87 -25.92
C TYR A 6 1.28 -52.76 -25.81
N TYR A 7 1.53 -51.73 -25.00
CA TYR A 7 0.85 -50.44 -25.12
C TYR A 7 1.81 -49.56 -25.93
N ASP A 8 1.51 -49.41 -27.21
CA ASP A 8 2.09 -48.39 -28.07
C ASP A 8 1.27 -47.11 -27.93
N ASP A 9 1.99 -46.00 -28.06
CA ASP A 9 1.49 -44.69 -28.48
C ASP A 9 0.59 -43.88 -27.51
N TYR A 10 1.24 -43.21 -26.56
CA TYR A 10 0.82 -41.84 -26.21
C TYR A 10 2.06 -41.03 -25.84
N SER A 11 2.70 -40.44 -26.86
CA SER A 11 3.73 -39.43 -26.68
C SER A 11 3.12 -38.18 -26.05
N SER A 12 3.10 -38.13 -24.71
CA SER A 12 2.70 -36.94 -23.94
C SER A 12 3.87 -35.95 -23.90
N SER A 13 4.12 -35.28 -25.02
CA SER A 13 5.06 -34.16 -25.11
C SER A 13 4.28 -32.85 -25.05
N ASP A 14 3.92 -32.37 -23.85
CA ASP A 14 3.46 -30.99 -23.62
C ASP A 14 3.54 -30.57 -22.14
N ASP A 15 4.62 -30.99 -21.45
CA ASP A 15 4.93 -30.61 -20.06
C ASP A 15 5.88 -29.40 -19.96
N GLU A 16 5.88 -28.51 -20.97
CA GLU A 16 6.90 -27.45 -21.10
C GLU A 16 6.46 -26.06 -20.62
N HIS A 17 5.39 -25.92 -19.82
CA HIS A 17 4.96 -24.61 -19.29
C HIS A 17 4.79 -24.62 -17.76
N ARG A 18 5.79 -25.10 -17.02
CA ARG A 18 5.89 -24.83 -15.58
C ARG A 18 6.28 -23.35 -15.38
N ARG A 19 5.28 -22.45 -15.44
CA ARG A 19 5.44 -21.02 -15.13
C ARG A 19 6.21 -20.91 -13.81
N LYS A 20 7.46 -20.46 -13.87
CA LYS A 20 8.29 -20.22 -12.69
C LYS A 20 7.52 -19.23 -11.83
N LYS A 21 6.99 -19.70 -10.68
CA LYS A 21 6.32 -18.83 -9.71
C LYS A 21 7.35 -17.78 -9.31
N THR A 22 7.12 -16.54 -9.72
CA THR A 22 7.94 -15.40 -9.29
C THR A 22 7.89 -15.34 -7.77
N LYS A 23 9.05 -15.10 -7.13
CA LYS A 23 9.11 -14.92 -5.68
C LYS A 23 8.22 -13.73 -5.29
N ARG A 24 7.51 -13.83 -4.16
CA ARG A 24 6.75 -12.70 -3.59
C ARG A 24 7.69 -11.51 -3.45
N GLY A 25 7.37 -10.39 -4.11
CA GLY A 25 8.17 -9.15 -4.07
C GLY A 25 8.89 -8.77 -5.38
N ASP A 26 8.91 -9.64 -6.41
CA ASP A 26 9.51 -9.34 -7.73
C ASP A 26 8.48 -9.17 -8.85
N GLY A 27 7.21 -9.00 -8.50
CA GLY A 27 6.19 -8.62 -9.45
C GLY A 27 6.40 -7.21 -10.01
N THR A 28 5.86 -6.95 -11.19
CA THR A 28 5.73 -5.63 -11.82
C THR A 28 5.20 -4.55 -10.86
N GLU A 29 4.31 -4.94 -9.94
CA GLU A 29 3.76 -4.05 -8.90
C GLU A 29 4.83 -3.57 -7.90
N ALA A 30 5.72 -4.45 -7.45
CA ALA A 30 6.81 -4.07 -6.54
C ALA A 30 7.86 -3.19 -7.24
N ALA A 31 8.10 -3.42 -8.53
CA ALA A 31 8.92 -2.52 -9.34
C ALA A 31 8.29 -1.13 -9.49
N ARG A 32 6.96 -1.04 -9.64
CA ARG A 32 6.23 0.24 -9.71
C ARG A 32 6.33 1.02 -8.40
N VAL A 33 6.12 0.34 -7.25
CA VAL A 33 6.27 0.94 -5.92
C VAL A 33 7.70 1.42 -5.69
N ARG A 34 8.71 0.60 -6.00
CA ARG A 34 10.13 0.97 -5.90
C ARG A 34 10.46 2.21 -6.74
N LYS A 35 9.97 2.28 -7.98
CA LYS A 35 10.14 3.46 -8.85
C LYS A 35 9.45 4.70 -8.29
N ARG A 36 8.24 4.54 -7.73
CA ARG A 36 7.48 5.65 -7.11
C ARG A 36 8.18 6.17 -5.84
N LEU A 37 8.87 5.30 -5.10
CA LEU A 37 9.61 5.62 -3.87
C LEU A 37 11.08 6.01 -4.11
N ALA A 38 11.61 5.89 -5.32
CA ALA A 38 13.05 6.03 -5.59
C ALA A 38 13.67 7.37 -5.16
N ASN A 39 12.88 8.45 -5.12
CA ASN A 39 13.30 9.78 -4.67
C ASN A 39 12.54 10.25 -3.42
N PHE A 40 11.92 9.34 -2.67
CA PHE A 40 11.12 9.69 -1.49
C PHE A 40 11.74 9.10 -0.24
N ASP A 41 12.19 9.98 0.65
CA ASP A 41 12.59 9.61 2.00
C ASP A 41 11.36 9.58 2.90
N SER A 42 10.91 8.38 3.24
CA SER A 42 9.76 8.17 4.12
C SER A 42 10.01 8.57 5.56
N GLU A 43 11.27 8.61 6.01
CA GLU A 43 11.62 8.92 7.40
C GLU A 43 11.83 10.42 7.61
N ARG A 44 12.14 11.17 6.55
CA ARG A 44 12.39 12.62 6.59
C ARG A 44 11.32 13.46 5.90
N CYS A 45 10.19 12.89 5.49
CA CYS A 45 9.17 13.68 4.82
C CYS A 45 8.41 14.60 5.81
N ILE A 46 8.02 15.78 5.30
CA ILE A 46 7.32 16.81 6.10
C ILE A 46 6.03 16.26 6.70
N ALA A 47 5.27 15.47 5.92
CA ALA A 47 4.05 14.86 6.39
C ALA A 47 4.26 13.95 7.60
N TRP A 48 5.30 13.09 7.57
CA TRP A 48 5.61 12.20 8.68
C TRP A 48 6.01 12.96 9.94
N ILE A 49 6.87 13.96 9.80
CA ILE A 49 7.30 14.81 10.92
C ILE A 49 6.10 15.51 11.57
N GLU A 50 5.20 16.09 10.78
CA GLU A 50 4.02 16.77 11.29
C GLU A 50 3.00 15.82 11.92
N ILE A 51 2.79 14.64 11.32
CA ILE A 51 1.91 13.62 11.90
C ILE A 51 2.48 13.14 13.25
N GLN A 52 3.78 12.86 13.33
CA GLN A 52 4.41 12.45 14.59
C GLN A 52 4.33 13.55 15.67
N LYS A 53 4.47 14.82 15.31
CA LYS A 53 4.28 15.93 16.26
C LYS A 53 2.86 16.01 16.81
N ARG A 54 1.84 15.66 16.01
CA ARG A 54 0.42 15.80 16.38
C ARG A 54 -0.17 14.57 17.06
N PHE A 55 0.20 13.38 16.61
CA PHE A 55 -0.34 12.10 17.09
C PHE A 55 0.67 11.28 17.91
N GLY A 56 1.93 11.72 17.98
CA GLY A 56 3.01 11.01 18.66
C GLY A 56 3.76 10.02 17.75
N SER A 57 4.93 9.58 18.21
CA SER A 57 5.79 8.63 17.49
C SER A 57 5.25 7.20 17.44
N GLY A 58 4.22 6.89 18.23
CA GLY A 58 3.59 5.57 18.33
C GLY A 58 2.51 5.28 17.28
N ILE A 59 2.24 6.22 16.37
CA ILE A 59 1.18 6.05 15.38
C ILE A 59 1.44 4.83 14.47
N THR A 60 0.48 3.94 14.45
CA THR A 60 0.53 2.70 13.67
C THR A 60 0.12 2.95 12.22
N HIS A 61 0.56 2.07 11.32
CA HIS A 61 0.13 2.10 9.92
C HIS A 61 -1.40 1.99 9.77
N SER A 62 -2.06 1.21 10.63
CA SER A 62 -3.51 1.11 10.67
C SER A 62 -4.18 2.44 10.98
N GLU A 63 -3.66 3.20 11.94
CA GLU A 63 -4.21 4.51 12.31
C GLU A 63 -3.99 5.54 11.20
N LEU A 64 -2.78 5.60 10.63
CA LEU A 64 -2.49 6.44 9.46
C LEU A 64 -3.46 6.15 8.31
N LYS A 65 -3.73 4.87 8.05
CA LYS A 65 -4.64 4.44 7.00
C LYS A 65 -6.08 4.86 7.30
N SER A 66 -6.55 4.65 8.54
CA SER A 66 -7.88 5.08 8.96
C SER A 66 -8.05 6.59 8.81
N ILE A 67 -7.04 7.37 9.20
CA ILE A 67 -7.03 8.82 9.00
C ILE A 67 -7.12 9.16 7.51
N ALA A 68 -6.31 8.51 6.66
CA ALA A 68 -6.35 8.74 5.21
C ALA A 68 -7.74 8.43 4.62
N GLN A 69 -8.38 7.33 5.06
CA GLN A 69 -9.73 6.97 4.64
C GLN A 69 -10.78 8.00 5.05
N VAL A 70 -10.76 8.41 6.32
CA VAL A 70 -11.66 9.43 6.87
C VAL A 70 -11.50 10.76 6.12
N ILE A 71 -10.26 11.16 5.80
CA ILE A 71 -10.02 12.37 5.00
C ILE A 71 -10.60 12.22 3.59
N CYS A 72 -10.37 11.08 2.91
CA CYS A 72 -10.96 10.83 1.59
C CYS A 72 -12.50 10.86 1.62
N GLU A 73 -13.11 10.38 2.69
CA GLU A 73 -14.57 10.36 2.87
C GLU A 73 -15.16 11.74 3.14
N HIS A 74 -14.46 12.58 3.91
CA HIS A 74 -14.91 13.92 4.24
C HIS A 74 -14.57 14.97 3.20
N GLN A 75 -13.63 14.68 2.31
CA GLN A 75 -13.28 15.61 1.25
C GLN A 75 -14.33 15.61 0.14
N ARG A 76 -14.63 16.80 -0.39
CA ARG A 76 -15.55 16.97 -1.52
C ARG A 76 -14.91 16.72 -2.88
N GLU A 77 -13.58 16.63 -2.95
CA GLU A 77 -12.85 16.48 -4.19
C GLU A 77 -12.92 15.02 -4.68
N PRO A 78 -13.50 14.75 -5.86
CA PRO A 78 -13.66 13.40 -6.37
C PRO A 78 -12.31 12.74 -6.75
N HIS A 79 -11.24 13.52 -6.82
CA HIS A 79 -9.92 13.09 -7.25
C HIS A 79 -9.00 12.64 -6.10
N LEU A 80 -9.30 12.99 -4.83
CA LEU A 80 -8.52 12.48 -3.70
C LEU A 80 -9.06 11.11 -3.29
N LYS A 81 -8.44 10.06 -3.83
CA LYS A 81 -8.71 8.68 -3.45
C LYS A 81 -7.46 8.04 -2.87
N LEU A 82 -7.66 7.23 -1.84
CA LEU A 82 -6.59 6.43 -1.27
C LEU A 82 -6.20 5.34 -2.27
N ASP A 83 -4.99 5.45 -2.82
CA ASP A 83 -4.42 4.45 -3.72
C ASP A 83 -4.37 3.09 -3.03
N ARG A 84 -4.65 2.02 -3.78
CA ARG A 84 -4.60 0.65 -3.27
C ARG A 84 -3.21 0.29 -2.73
N ASP A 85 -2.16 0.79 -3.38
CA ASP A 85 -0.77 0.63 -2.95
C ASP A 85 -0.47 1.45 -1.68
N ALA A 86 -0.99 2.68 -1.58
CA ALA A 86 -0.90 3.50 -0.37
C ALA A 86 -1.61 2.84 0.81
N SER A 87 -2.70 2.11 0.58
CA SER A 87 -3.41 1.40 1.65
C SER A 87 -2.70 0.15 2.19
N ARG A 88 -1.65 -0.33 1.48
CA ARG A 88 -0.94 -1.59 1.76
C ARG A 88 0.49 -1.37 2.24
N ASP A 89 1.16 -0.31 1.78
CA ASP A 89 2.55 -0.02 2.11
C ASP A 89 2.66 1.35 2.78
N ASN A 90 3.23 1.35 4.00
CA ASN A 90 3.40 2.56 4.80
C ASN A 90 4.23 3.64 4.08
N ARG A 91 5.24 3.24 3.30
CA ARG A 91 6.08 4.21 2.58
C ARG A 91 5.29 4.90 1.49
N VAL A 92 4.46 4.14 0.77
CA VAL A 92 3.57 4.69 -0.27
C VAL A 92 2.48 5.55 0.35
N LEU A 93 1.97 5.16 1.53
CA LEU A 93 1.03 5.96 2.30
C LEU A 93 1.62 7.32 2.66
N LEU A 94 2.82 7.35 3.24
CA LEU A 94 3.52 8.58 3.60
C LEU A 94 3.82 9.45 2.38
N LYS A 95 4.16 8.82 1.24
CA LYS A 95 4.33 9.54 -0.02
C LYS A 95 3.03 10.19 -0.47
N TRP A 96 1.92 9.46 -0.44
CA TRP A 96 0.60 9.99 -0.76
C TRP A 96 0.20 11.14 0.17
N PHE A 97 0.49 11.02 1.48
CA PHE A 97 0.29 12.11 2.44
C PHE A 97 1.11 13.35 2.09
N THR A 98 2.36 13.16 1.65
CA THR A 98 3.25 14.26 1.27
C THR A 98 2.80 14.94 -0.02
N GLU A 99 2.39 14.15 -1.03
CA GLU A 99 1.86 14.65 -2.30
C GLU A 99 0.58 15.48 -2.11
N ASN A 100 -0.25 15.11 -1.13
CA ASN A 100 -1.55 15.75 -0.86
C ASN A 100 -1.55 16.57 0.45
N TRP A 101 -0.37 16.95 0.95
CA TRP A 101 -0.23 17.54 2.29
C TRP A 101 -1.04 18.84 2.45
N SER A 102 -1.04 19.69 1.44
CA SER A 102 -1.78 20.97 1.44
C SER A 102 -3.29 20.80 1.67
N ILE A 103 -3.84 19.66 1.27
CA ILE A 103 -5.25 19.31 1.48
C ILE A 103 -5.42 18.64 2.84
N ILE A 104 -4.52 17.72 3.19
CA ILE A 104 -4.63 16.87 4.37
C ILE A 104 -4.40 17.64 5.68
N GLU A 105 -3.44 18.56 5.70
CA GLU A 105 -3.04 19.32 6.89
C GLU A 105 -4.22 19.99 7.63
N PRO A 106 -5.11 20.77 6.96
CA PRO A 106 -6.25 21.39 7.65
C PRO A 106 -7.23 20.35 8.22
N HIS A 107 -7.46 19.24 7.52
CA HIS A 107 -8.31 18.16 8.02
C HIS A 107 -7.70 17.46 9.24
N LEU A 108 -6.39 17.22 9.25
CA LEU A 108 -5.68 16.69 10.41
C LEU A 108 -5.81 17.60 11.64
N LYS A 109 -5.74 18.92 11.44
CA LYS A 109 -5.89 19.89 12.54
C LYS A 109 -7.28 19.81 13.16
N ILE A 110 -8.32 19.69 12.34
CA ILE A 110 -9.70 19.54 12.80
C ILE A 110 -9.88 18.22 13.54
N LEU A 111 -9.37 17.10 13.00
CA LEU A 111 -9.45 15.79 13.66
C LEU A 111 -8.75 15.79 15.02
N HIS A 112 -7.55 16.35 15.10
CA HIS A 112 -6.81 16.47 16.35
C HIS A 112 -7.59 17.30 17.40
N TYR A 113 -8.16 18.43 16.99
CA TYR A 113 -8.99 19.25 17.88
C TYR A 113 -10.26 18.52 18.35
N ALA A 114 -10.91 17.75 17.46
CA ALA A 114 -12.09 16.97 17.80
C ALA A 114 -11.81 15.85 18.81
N ILE A 115 -10.63 15.22 18.73
CA ILE A 115 -10.18 14.21 19.70
C ILE A 115 -9.95 14.86 21.07
N LEU A 116 -9.19 15.96 21.14
CA LEU A 116 -8.92 16.66 22.40
C LEU A 116 -10.20 17.18 23.08
N LYS A 117 -11.17 17.67 22.30
CA LYS A 117 -12.46 18.17 22.81
C LYS A 117 -13.36 17.10 23.41
N ARG A 118 -13.15 15.81 23.11
CA ARG A 118 -13.93 14.70 23.67
C ARG A 118 -13.43 14.21 25.02
N GLU A 119 -12.20 14.55 25.38
CA GLU A 119 -11.56 14.14 26.64
C GLU A 119 -11.58 15.25 27.71
N SER A 120 -12.20 16.40 27.41
CA SER A 120 -12.43 17.53 28.34
C SER A 120 -13.91 17.72 28.63
#